data_AF-A0A1J5DP96-F1
#
_entry.id   AF-A0A1J5DP96-F1
#
_cell.length_a   1.000
_cell.length_b   1.000
_cell.length_c   1.000
_cell.angle_alpha   90.00
_cell.angle_beta   90.00
_cell.angle_gamma   90.00
#
_symmetry.space_group_name_H-M   'P 1'
#
loop_
_entity.id
_entity.type
_entity.pdbx_description
1 polymer ?
#
loop_
_entity_poly.entity_id
_entity_poly.type
_entity_poly.pdbx_seq_one_letter_code
_entity_poly.pdbx_strand_id
1 'polypeptide(L)'
;MDLATFEAAALREWQAIPEAHRAGIVALIVERDARYDPGLPDVPLLGECVVDTAMSYVEAPVHSTIHLYFGSFVHVAAIEPDFDWLAEVRETLHHELTHHLEWRAGHDALGEREDVERENLGRLAGEPFDPTFYRYGVAIARQVFQVADEGFLEVWVPPAQWPRLLSERCEVRWGGWCFTCCPLSESNLADDTLFAEIEDGWDESEPADTRVDAWAAVTLVFCKRRTWLKRKKAPAFRFVCEIDAR
;
A
#
# COMPACT_ATOMS: atom_id res chain seq x y z
N MET A 1 28.15 -7.41 4.89
CA MET A 1 27.42 -8.37 5.75
C MET A 1 27.64 -9.76 5.19
N ASP A 2 28.12 -10.73 5.97
CA ASP A 2 28.26 -12.13 5.53
C ASP A 2 27.12 -13.00 6.09
N LEU A 3 26.85 -14.14 5.42
CA LEU A 3 25.72 -15.01 5.72
C LEU A 3 25.77 -15.57 7.15
N ALA A 4 26.95 -15.97 7.66
CA ALA A 4 27.05 -16.55 8.99
C ALA A 4 26.75 -15.52 10.08
N THR A 5 27.22 -14.28 9.90
CA THR A 5 26.89 -13.16 10.78
C THR A 5 25.40 -12.85 10.76
N PHE A 6 24.78 -12.89 9.58
CA PHE A 6 23.33 -12.68 9.41
C PHE A 6 22.50 -13.78 10.07
N GLU A 7 22.80 -15.05 9.81
CA GLU A 7 22.14 -16.21 10.45
C GLU A 7 22.22 -16.13 11.98
N ALA A 8 23.40 -15.80 12.50
CA ALA A 8 23.59 -15.65 13.94
C ALA A 8 22.77 -14.49 14.51
N ALA A 9 22.59 -13.39 13.77
CA ALA A 9 21.76 -12.27 14.18
C ALA A 9 20.27 -12.62 14.15
N ALA A 10 19.79 -13.18 13.04
CA ALA A 10 18.40 -13.63 12.90
C ALA A 10 18.01 -14.62 14.00
N LEU A 11 18.89 -15.59 14.30
CA LEU A 11 18.64 -16.55 15.38
C LEU A 11 18.59 -15.88 16.76
N ARG A 12 19.44 -14.88 17.03
CA ARG A 12 19.41 -14.14 18.29
C ARG A 12 18.11 -13.36 18.46
N GLU A 13 17.69 -12.61 17.44
CA GLU A 13 16.43 -11.87 17.47
C GLU A 13 15.24 -12.83 17.62
N TRP A 14 15.23 -13.95 16.88
CA TRP A 14 14.21 -14.99 17.01
C TRP A 14 14.11 -15.60 18.41
N GLN A 15 15.26 -15.85 19.06
CA GLN A 15 15.30 -16.40 20.41
C GLN A 15 14.85 -15.39 21.47
N ALA A 16 14.96 -14.09 21.20
CA ALA A 16 14.46 -13.04 22.08
C ALA A 16 12.91 -12.97 22.09
N ILE A 17 12.24 -13.43 21.04
CA ILE A 17 10.79 -13.46 20.94
C ILE A 17 10.21 -14.50 21.93
N PRO A 18 9.23 -14.13 22.78
CA PRO A 18 8.66 -15.07 23.73
C PRO A 18 8.05 -16.30 23.05
N GLU A 19 8.25 -17.48 23.64
CA GLU A 19 7.81 -18.77 23.08
C GLU A 19 6.31 -18.80 22.77
N ALA A 20 5.48 -18.14 23.58
CA ALA A 20 4.03 -18.07 23.35
C ALA A 20 3.66 -17.44 22.00
N HIS A 21 4.44 -16.46 21.53
CA HIS A 21 4.23 -15.82 20.23
C HIS A 21 4.74 -16.70 19.08
N ARG A 22 5.79 -17.49 19.32
CA ARG A 22 6.36 -18.42 18.33
C ARG A 22 5.57 -19.72 18.16
N ALA A 23 4.58 -19.99 19.01
CA ALA A 23 3.80 -21.22 18.95
C ALA A 23 3.11 -21.40 17.59
N GLY A 24 3.28 -22.56 16.97
CA GLY A 24 2.81 -22.88 15.62
C GLY A 24 3.81 -22.56 14.51
N ILE A 25 4.87 -21.79 14.77
CA ILE A 25 5.95 -21.58 13.81
C ILE A 25 6.93 -22.74 13.93
N VAL A 26 7.08 -23.50 12.84
CA VAL A 26 7.85 -24.74 12.80
C VAL A 26 9.34 -24.48 12.68
N ALA A 27 9.72 -23.45 11.92
CA ALA A 27 11.12 -23.09 11.71
C ALA A 27 11.29 -21.62 11.33
N LEU A 28 12.47 -21.07 11.67
CA LEU A 28 13.05 -19.91 11.02
C LEU A 28 14.09 -20.42 10.02
N ILE A 29 13.94 -20.04 8.75
CA ILE A 29 14.81 -20.45 7.64
C ILE A 29 15.50 -19.20 7.09
N VAL A 30 16.82 -19.26 6.98
CA VAL A 30 17.58 -18.23 6.26
C VAL A 30 17.96 -18.78 4.91
N GLU A 31 17.51 -18.10 3.86
CA GLU A 31 17.83 -18.44 2.48
C GLU A 31 18.97 -17.56 1.97
N ARG A 32 19.91 -18.18 1.26
CA ARG A 32 21.10 -17.50 0.75
C ARG A 32 20.77 -16.53 -0.38
N ASP A 33 19.91 -16.97 -1.30
CA ASP A 33 19.64 -16.25 -2.53
C ASP A 33 18.63 -15.13 -2.29
N ALA A 34 18.67 -14.11 -3.15
CA ALA A 34 17.67 -13.05 -3.13
C ALA A 34 16.34 -13.58 -3.66
N ARG A 35 15.24 -13.09 -3.09
CA ARG A 35 13.90 -13.31 -3.60
C ARG A 35 13.25 -11.96 -3.89
N TYR A 36 12.41 -11.92 -4.91
CA TYR A 36 11.71 -10.73 -5.35
C TYR A 36 10.20 -10.98 -5.33
N ASP A 37 9.43 -9.91 -5.19
CA ASP A 37 7.98 -9.98 -5.20
C ASP A 37 7.51 -10.52 -6.58
N PRO A 38 6.67 -11.56 -6.63
CA PRO A 38 6.19 -12.11 -7.91
C PRO A 38 5.35 -11.14 -8.74
N GLY A 39 4.68 -10.18 -8.10
CA GLY A 39 3.89 -9.13 -8.71
C GLY A 39 4.69 -7.84 -8.98
N LEU A 40 5.81 -7.63 -8.28
CA LEU A 40 6.74 -6.52 -8.47
C LEU A 40 8.18 -7.05 -8.62
N PRO A 41 8.59 -7.52 -9.81
CA PRO A 41 9.82 -8.30 -10.01
C PRO A 41 11.12 -7.60 -9.59
N ASP A 42 11.12 -6.27 -9.48
CA ASP A 42 12.27 -5.46 -9.08
C ASP A 42 12.27 -5.09 -7.58
N VAL A 43 11.27 -5.53 -6.82
CA VAL A 43 11.15 -5.27 -5.38
C VAL A 43 11.66 -6.50 -4.59
N PRO A 44 12.78 -6.38 -3.85
CA PRO A 44 13.29 -7.48 -3.04
C PRO A 44 12.34 -7.82 -1.88
N LEU A 45 12.03 -9.11 -1.70
CA LEU A 45 11.36 -9.61 -0.49
C LEU A 45 12.42 -9.90 0.56
N LEU A 46 12.32 -9.26 1.73
CA LEU A 46 13.23 -9.48 2.86
C LEU A 46 12.89 -10.73 3.65
N GLY A 47 11.59 -11.01 3.82
CA GLY A 47 11.09 -12.21 4.46
C GLY A 47 9.74 -12.64 3.92
N GLU A 48 9.29 -13.81 4.35
CA GLU A 48 7.92 -14.28 4.15
C GLU A 48 7.52 -15.27 5.25
N CYS A 49 6.26 -15.21 5.67
CA CYS A 49 5.62 -16.21 6.50
C CYS A 49 4.84 -17.18 5.62
N VAL A 50 5.25 -18.44 5.59
CA VAL A 50 4.65 -19.46 4.72
C VAL A 50 3.77 -20.37 5.55
N VAL A 51 2.45 -20.32 5.33
CA VAL A 51 1.49 -21.23 5.98
C VAL A 51 1.61 -22.63 5.38
N ASP A 52 1.63 -23.65 6.24
CA ASP A 52 1.42 -25.03 5.84
C ASP A 52 -0.05 -25.25 5.48
N THR A 53 -0.36 -25.04 4.20
CA THR A 53 -1.70 -25.22 3.64
C THR A 53 -2.15 -26.68 3.60
N ALA A 54 -1.27 -27.67 3.74
CA ALA A 54 -1.69 -29.07 3.82
C ALA A 54 -2.44 -29.35 5.13
N MET A 55 -2.12 -28.60 6.19
CA MET A 55 -2.74 -28.72 7.51
C MET A 55 -4.04 -27.91 7.66
N SER A 56 -4.34 -26.99 6.73
CA SER A 56 -5.60 -26.22 6.74
C SER A 56 -6.83 -27.09 6.43
N TYR A 57 -6.65 -28.23 5.75
CA TYR A 57 -7.72 -29.15 5.39
C TYR A 57 -8.27 -30.00 6.55
N VAL A 58 -7.68 -29.91 7.75
CA VAL A 58 -7.99 -30.80 8.88
C VAL A 58 -8.40 -30.08 10.18
N GLU A 59 -8.88 -28.83 10.11
CA GLU A 59 -9.22 -27.99 11.29
C GLU A 59 -8.11 -27.99 12.36
N ALA A 60 -6.85 -28.14 11.93
CA ALA A 60 -5.71 -28.13 12.81
C ALA A 60 -5.29 -26.67 13.11
N PRO A 61 -4.56 -26.44 14.22
CA PRO A 61 -3.92 -25.16 14.45
C PRO A 61 -3.06 -24.74 13.25
N VAL A 62 -3.02 -23.44 12.96
CA VAL A 62 -2.16 -22.89 11.90
C VAL A 62 -0.70 -23.20 12.22
N HIS A 63 -0.01 -23.76 11.23
CA HIS A 63 1.44 -23.97 11.25
C HIS A 63 2.08 -23.16 10.12
N SER A 64 3.26 -22.61 10.36
CA SER A 64 3.98 -21.81 9.38
C SER A 64 5.49 -21.96 9.50
N THR A 65 6.21 -21.51 8.48
CA THR A 65 7.66 -21.26 8.53
C THR A 65 7.93 -19.79 8.23
N ILE A 66 8.89 -19.20 8.92
CA ILE A 66 9.38 -17.85 8.60
C ILE A 66 10.66 -17.98 7.79
N HIS A 67 10.71 -17.29 6.65
CA HIS A 67 11.85 -17.23 5.77
C HIS A 67 12.46 -15.83 5.80
N LEU A 68 13.79 -15.73 5.81
CA LEU A 68 14.54 -14.48 5.60
C LEU A 68 15.50 -14.66 4.43
N TYR A 69 15.50 -13.73 3.49
CA TYR A 69 16.30 -13.79 2.26
C TYR A 69 17.57 -12.97 2.38
N PHE A 70 18.67 -13.60 2.81
CA PHE A 70 19.97 -12.93 2.96
C PHE A 70 20.38 -12.16 1.70
N GLY A 71 20.18 -12.76 0.52
CA GLY A 71 20.50 -12.11 -0.75
C GLY A 71 19.72 -10.81 -0.98
N SER A 72 18.47 -10.73 -0.53
CA SER A 72 17.64 -9.53 -0.62
C SER A 72 18.16 -8.43 0.31
N PHE A 73 18.52 -8.77 1.55
CA PHE A 73 19.17 -7.81 2.47
C PHE A 73 20.49 -7.28 1.91
N VAL A 74 21.30 -8.14 1.27
CA VAL A 74 22.54 -7.71 0.60
C VAL A 74 22.24 -6.76 -0.55
N HIS A 75 21.18 -7.01 -1.31
CA HIS A 75 20.74 -6.14 -2.40
C HIS A 75 20.35 -4.75 -1.88
N VAL A 76 19.46 -4.68 -0.89
CA VAL A 76 19.00 -3.41 -0.31
C VAL A 76 20.16 -2.63 0.31
N ALA A 77 21.02 -3.31 1.09
CA ALA A 77 22.22 -2.69 1.67
C ALA A 77 23.22 -2.13 0.63
N ALA A 78 23.17 -2.60 -0.62
CA ALA A 78 24.02 -2.09 -1.68
C ALA A 78 23.47 -0.80 -2.33
N ILE A 79 22.17 -0.58 -2.27
CA ILE A 79 21.48 0.58 -2.85
C ILE A 79 21.18 1.67 -1.81
N GLU A 80 21.09 1.31 -0.53
CA GLU A 80 20.80 2.22 0.58
C GLU A 80 22.01 2.35 1.53
N PRO A 81 22.77 3.46 1.46
CA PRO A 81 24.01 3.63 2.24
C PRO A 81 23.83 3.62 3.76
N ASP A 82 22.64 4.01 4.23
CA ASP A 82 22.30 4.14 5.65
C ASP A 82 21.48 2.94 6.17
N PHE A 83 21.42 1.83 5.40
CA PHE A 83 20.65 0.64 5.74
C PHE A 83 21.16 -0.05 7.02
N ASP A 84 20.40 0.06 8.11
CA ASP A 84 20.64 -0.69 9.36
C ASP A 84 20.05 -2.09 9.26
N TRP A 85 20.79 -2.98 8.60
CA TRP A 85 20.37 -4.37 8.38
C TRP A 85 20.00 -5.13 9.65
N LEU A 86 20.53 -4.76 10.83
CA LEU A 86 20.17 -5.40 12.10
C LEU A 86 18.80 -4.96 12.60
N ALA A 87 18.48 -3.67 12.46
CA ALA A 87 17.14 -3.16 12.73
C ALA A 87 16.12 -3.82 11.79
N GLU A 88 16.47 -3.92 10.52
CA GLU A 88 15.62 -4.50 9.47
C GLU A 88 15.33 -5.99 9.66
N VAL A 89 16.32 -6.78 10.11
CA VAL A 89 16.08 -8.18 10.50
C VAL A 89 15.03 -8.28 11.61
N ARG A 90 15.09 -7.38 12.61
CA ARG A 90 14.12 -7.36 13.71
C ARG A 90 12.74 -6.97 13.21
N GLU A 91 12.66 -5.94 12.38
CA GLU A 91 11.41 -5.45 11.79
C GLU A 91 10.75 -6.53 10.93
N THR A 92 11.51 -7.12 10.00
CA THR A 92 11.02 -8.22 9.15
C THR A 92 10.54 -9.40 10.00
N LEU A 93 11.29 -9.82 11.04
CA LEU A 93 10.86 -10.91 11.91
C LEU A 93 9.56 -10.61 12.68
N HIS A 94 9.39 -9.38 13.17
CA HIS A 94 8.17 -8.97 13.85
C HIS A 94 6.97 -8.90 12.90
N HIS A 95 7.22 -8.48 11.66
CA HIS A 95 6.24 -8.43 10.59
C HIS A 95 5.72 -9.83 10.24
N GLU A 96 6.63 -10.75 9.91
CA GLU A 96 6.25 -12.15 9.59
C GLU A 96 5.60 -12.88 10.78
N LEU A 97 6.02 -12.55 12.01
CA LEU A 97 5.37 -13.05 13.22
C LEU A 97 3.93 -12.53 13.34
N THR A 98 3.68 -11.28 12.94
CA THR A 98 2.34 -10.68 13.00
C THR A 98 1.40 -11.39 12.03
N HIS A 99 1.84 -11.62 10.79
CA HIS A 99 1.12 -12.46 9.82
C HIS A 99 0.72 -13.82 10.40
N HIS A 100 1.67 -14.53 11.02
CA HIS A 100 1.38 -15.79 11.68
C HIS A 100 0.32 -15.68 12.77
N LEU A 101 0.40 -14.64 13.62
CA LEU A 101 -0.54 -14.43 14.71
C LEU A 101 -1.94 -14.06 14.20
N GLU A 102 -2.04 -13.29 13.12
CA GLU A 102 -3.31 -12.96 12.48
C GLU A 102 -3.96 -14.20 11.88
N TRP A 103 -3.23 -15.01 11.11
CA TRP A 103 -3.75 -16.27 10.59
C TRP A 103 -4.19 -17.21 11.71
N ARG A 104 -3.43 -17.28 12.82
CA ARG A 104 -3.84 -18.04 14.02
C ARG A 104 -5.11 -17.49 14.66
N ALA A 105 -5.38 -16.20 14.55
CA ALA A 105 -6.61 -15.58 15.02
C ALA A 105 -7.77 -15.72 14.01
N GLY A 106 -7.53 -16.27 12.82
CA GLY A 106 -8.52 -16.35 11.74
C GLY A 106 -8.76 -15.01 11.04
N HIS A 107 -7.77 -14.11 11.11
CA HIS A 107 -7.76 -12.80 10.47
C HIS A 107 -6.56 -12.70 9.52
N ASP A 108 -6.57 -11.76 8.58
CA ASP A 108 -5.45 -11.47 7.68
C ASP A 108 -5.43 -9.97 7.32
N ALA A 109 -5.47 -9.13 8.34
CA ALA A 109 -5.59 -7.68 8.15
C ALA A 109 -4.28 -7.07 7.64
N LEU A 110 -3.13 -7.65 8.02
CA LEU A 110 -1.82 -7.28 7.55
C LEU A 110 -1.63 -7.70 6.09
N GLY A 111 -2.02 -8.92 5.71
CA GLY A 111 -1.98 -9.35 4.29
C GLY A 111 -2.91 -8.52 3.41
N GLU A 112 -4.13 -8.22 3.87
CA GLU A 112 -5.04 -7.30 3.19
C GLU A 112 -4.40 -5.91 2.98
N ARG A 113 -3.67 -5.40 3.98
CA ARG A 113 -2.97 -4.11 3.86
C ARG A 113 -1.81 -4.17 2.86
N GLU A 114 -0.98 -5.20 2.92
CA GLU A 114 0.13 -5.39 1.98
C GLU A 114 -0.35 -5.53 0.54
N ASP A 115 -1.48 -6.23 0.33
CA ASP A 115 -2.09 -6.34 -0.99
C ASP A 115 -2.43 -4.96 -1.56
N VAL A 116 -3.04 -4.10 -0.74
CA VAL A 116 -3.38 -2.73 -1.14
C VAL A 116 -2.13 -1.87 -1.40
N GLU A 117 -1.08 -2.03 -0.60
CA GLU A 117 0.20 -1.32 -0.79
C GLU A 117 0.91 -1.80 -2.08
N ARG A 118 0.88 -3.10 -2.38
CA ARG A 118 1.43 -3.69 -3.61
C ARG A 118 0.74 -3.15 -4.86
N GLU A 119 -0.60 -3.05 -4.82
CA GLU A 119 -1.38 -2.44 -5.90
C GLU A 119 -0.99 -0.96 -6.13
N ASN A 120 -0.71 -0.22 -5.04
CA ASN A 120 -0.23 1.16 -5.16
C ASN A 120 1.16 1.25 -5.79
N LEU A 121 2.08 0.37 -5.40
CA LEU A 121 3.41 0.28 -6.01
C LEU A 121 3.32 -0.08 -7.49
N GLY A 122 2.45 -1.02 -7.86
CA GLY A 122 2.18 -1.36 -9.26
C GLY A 122 1.72 -0.15 -10.07
N ARG A 123 0.78 0.64 -9.51
CA ARG A 123 0.34 1.91 -10.11
C ARG A 123 1.51 2.88 -10.34
N LEU A 124 2.39 3.07 -9.35
CA LEU A 124 3.54 3.98 -9.46
C LEU A 124 4.60 3.49 -10.46
N ALA A 125 4.80 2.17 -10.54
CA ALA A 125 5.70 1.53 -11.49
C ALA A 125 5.14 1.45 -12.92
N GLY A 126 3.84 1.69 -13.11
CA GLY A 126 3.14 1.50 -14.39
C GLY A 126 2.87 0.03 -14.73
N GLU A 127 2.95 -0.86 -13.74
CA GLU A 127 2.59 -2.27 -13.82
C GLU A 127 1.06 -2.46 -13.75
N PRO A 128 0.50 -3.63 -14.11
CA PRO A 128 -0.92 -3.91 -13.93
C PRO A 128 -1.35 -3.82 -12.45
N PHE A 129 -2.50 -3.18 -12.18
CA PHE A 129 -3.08 -3.04 -10.85
C PHE A 129 -4.62 -3.00 -10.88
N ASP A 130 -5.30 -3.26 -9.77
CA ASP A 130 -6.74 -3.06 -9.57
C ASP A 130 -7.05 -1.56 -9.44
N PRO A 131 -7.80 -0.92 -10.36
CA PRO A 131 -8.12 0.51 -10.31
C PRO A 131 -8.94 0.95 -9.09
N THR A 132 -9.40 0.02 -8.26
CA THR A 132 -10.19 0.27 -7.05
C THR A 132 -9.46 -0.09 -5.75
N PHE A 133 -8.19 -0.50 -5.82
CA PHE A 133 -7.41 -0.99 -4.67
C PHE A 133 -7.48 -0.07 -3.44
N TYR A 134 -7.38 1.25 -3.63
CA TYR A 134 -7.33 2.24 -2.55
C TYR A 134 -8.57 2.22 -1.65
N ARG A 135 -9.71 1.70 -2.14
CA ARG A 135 -10.95 1.58 -1.34
C ARG A 135 -10.86 0.50 -0.27
N TYR A 136 -9.94 -0.45 -0.42
CA TYR A 136 -9.64 -1.47 0.58
C TYR A 136 -8.61 -0.98 1.61
N GLY A 137 -8.04 0.22 1.43
CA GLY A 137 -7.24 0.89 2.45
C GLY A 137 -8.08 1.40 3.64
N VAL A 138 -7.43 2.14 4.54
CA VAL A 138 -8.10 2.68 5.74
C VAL A 138 -9.07 3.79 5.32
N ALA A 139 -10.37 3.61 5.57
CA ALA A 139 -11.37 4.64 5.32
C ALA A 139 -11.31 5.72 6.41
N ILE A 140 -10.86 6.92 6.04
CA ILE A 140 -10.70 8.07 6.94
C ILE A 140 -11.99 8.87 7.02
N ALA A 141 -12.60 9.12 5.86
CA ALA A 141 -13.90 9.77 5.73
C ALA A 141 -14.63 9.22 4.50
N ARG A 142 -15.86 9.69 4.28
CA ARG A 142 -16.57 9.36 3.05
C ARG A 142 -15.74 9.80 1.84
N GLN A 143 -15.42 8.84 0.95
CA GLN A 143 -14.62 9.07 -0.26
C GLN A 143 -13.15 9.46 0.00
N VAL A 144 -12.65 9.22 1.20
CA VAL A 144 -11.26 9.50 1.59
C VAL A 144 -10.68 8.25 2.22
N PHE A 145 -9.63 7.74 1.58
CA PHE A 145 -8.98 6.50 1.96
C PHE A 145 -7.50 6.73 2.16
N GLN A 146 -6.85 5.90 2.95
CA GLN A 146 -5.41 5.93 3.16
C GLN A 146 -4.80 4.57 2.82
N VAL A 147 -3.73 4.60 2.04
CA VAL A 147 -2.88 3.43 1.75
C VAL A 147 -1.45 3.81 2.12
N ALA A 148 -0.83 3.06 3.03
CA ALA A 148 0.41 3.47 3.69
C ALA A 148 0.31 4.95 4.17
N ASP A 149 1.19 5.82 3.67
CA ASP A 149 1.23 7.24 4.01
C ASP A 149 0.60 8.14 2.93
N GLU A 150 -0.15 7.58 1.98
CA GLU A 150 -0.79 8.32 0.88
C GLU A 150 -2.31 8.40 1.07
N GLY A 151 -2.86 9.61 1.01
CA GLY A 151 -4.29 9.88 1.04
C GLY A 151 -4.92 9.87 -0.35
N PHE A 152 -5.98 9.10 -0.55
CA PHE A 152 -6.73 8.98 -1.79
C PHE A 152 -8.10 9.65 -1.67
N LEU A 153 -8.32 10.71 -2.46
CA LEU A 153 -9.56 11.48 -2.49
C LEU A 153 -10.37 11.10 -3.73
N GLU A 154 -11.46 10.36 -3.52
CA GLU A 154 -12.30 9.88 -4.60
C GLU A 154 -13.33 10.91 -5.05
N VAL A 155 -13.30 11.24 -6.34
CA VAL A 155 -14.16 12.22 -6.99
C VAL A 155 -15.02 11.57 -8.06
N TRP A 156 -16.34 11.65 -7.90
CA TRP A 156 -17.28 11.06 -8.85
C TRP A 156 -17.60 12.03 -9.98
N VAL A 157 -17.23 11.68 -11.20
CA VAL A 157 -17.38 12.57 -12.36
C VAL A 157 -18.50 12.09 -13.27
N PRO A 158 -19.52 12.93 -13.54
CA PRO A 158 -20.56 12.65 -14.53
C PRO A 158 -19.97 12.40 -15.93
N PRO A 159 -20.54 11.48 -16.73
CA PRO A 159 -20.02 11.18 -18.07
C PRO A 159 -19.92 12.38 -19.01
N ALA A 160 -20.80 13.38 -18.85
CA ALA A 160 -20.78 14.61 -19.66
C ALA A 160 -19.61 15.55 -19.33
N GLN A 161 -18.99 15.35 -18.17
CA GLN A 161 -17.90 16.16 -17.64
C GLN A 161 -16.55 15.46 -17.75
N TRP A 162 -16.55 14.14 -17.93
CA TRP A 162 -15.35 13.32 -18.13
C TRP A 162 -14.37 13.86 -19.20
N PRO A 163 -14.81 14.29 -20.40
CA PRO A 163 -13.88 14.80 -21.42
C PRO A 163 -13.14 16.06 -20.98
N ARG A 164 -13.69 16.84 -20.04
CA ARG A 164 -13.05 18.06 -19.55
C ARG A 164 -11.86 17.77 -18.65
N LEU A 165 -11.87 16.64 -17.92
CA LEU A 165 -10.70 16.23 -17.13
C LEU A 165 -9.46 16.05 -18.01
N LEU A 166 -9.65 15.71 -19.29
CA LEU A 166 -8.57 15.49 -20.24
C LEU A 166 -8.08 16.77 -20.92
N SER A 167 -8.82 17.89 -20.82
CA SER A 167 -8.53 19.13 -21.54
C SER A 167 -8.37 20.36 -20.65
N GLU A 168 -8.87 20.31 -19.42
CA GLU A 168 -8.93 21.43 -18.47
C GLU A 168 -8.32 21.03 -17.13
N ARG A 169 -7.75 22.01 -16.43
CA ARG A 169 -7.34 21.83 -15.03
C ARG A 169 -8.57 21.67 -14.14
N CYS A 170 -8.46 20.80 -13.14
CA CYS A 170 -9.53 20.52 -12.19
C CYS A 170 -9.16 21.07 -10.81
N GLU A 171 -10.17 21.52 -10.06
CA GLU A 171 -10.02 21.96 -8.67
C GLU A 171 -10.87 21.03 -7.77
N VAL A 172 -10.28 20.49 -6.71
CA VAL A 172 -10.97 19.60 -5.76
C VAL A 172 -10.81 20.17 -4.36
N ARG A 173 -11.90 20.22 -3.60
CA ARG A 173 -11.91 20.80 -2.26
C ARG A 173 -12.33 19.76 -1.23
N TRP A 174 -11.57 19.67 -0.14
CA TRP A 174 -11.84 18.78 0.98
C TRP A 174 -11.29 19.36 2.28
N GLY A 175 -12.07 19.35 3.36
CA GLY A 175 -11.56 19.72 4.69
C GLY A 175 -10.93 21.12 4.83
N GLY A 176 -11.27 22.07 3.97
CA GLY A 176 -10.63 23.40 3.91
C GLY A 176 -9.45 23.51 2.95
N TRP A 177 -8.97 22.38 2.42
CA TRP A 177 -7.96 22.29 1.37
C TRP A 177 -8.58 22.47 -0.02
N CYS A 178 -7.75 22.95 -0.95
CA CYS A 178 -8.11 23.20 -2.34
C CYS A 178 -6.98 22.70 -3.23
N PHE A 179 -7.15 21.52 -3.79
CA PHE A 179 -6.19 20.85 -4.66
C PHE A 179 -6.45 21.24 -6.11
N THR A 180 -5.39 21.49 -6.88
CA THR A 180 -5.49 21.61 -8.34
C THR A 180 -4.70 20.51 -9.01
N CYS A 181 -5.21 19.96 -10.10
CA CYS A 181 -4.49 18.98 -10.91
C CYS A 181 -4.46 19.39 -12.39
N CYS A 182 -3.37 19.03 -13.06
CA CYS A 182 -3.22 19.19 -14.50
C CYS A 182 -4.29 18.40 -15.28
N PRO A 183 -4.57 18.76 -16.55
CA PRO A 183 -5.38 17.93 -17.43
C PRO A 183 -4.78 16.53 -17.52
N LEU A 184 -5.61 15.52 -17.31
CA LEU A 184 -5.20 14.13 -17.28
C LEU A 184 -5.01 13.61 -18.71
N SER A 185 -4.11 12.66 -18.86
CA SER A 185 -3.89 11.99 -20.14
C SER A 185 -4.61 10.64 -20.18
N GLU A 186 -4.92 10.13 -21.37
CA GLU A 186 -5.49 8.78 -21.51
C GLU A 186 -4.54 7.70 -20.97
N SER A 187 -3.23 7.97 -20.84
CA SER A 187 -2.28 7.07 -20.18
C SER A 187 -2.47 6.97 -18.66
N ASN A 188 -3.25 7.85 -18.03
CA ASN A 188 -3.62 7.74 -16.62
C ASN A 188 -4.88 6.89 -16.39
N LEU A 189 -5.50 6.38 -17.48
CA LEU A 189 -6.76 5.66 -17.43
C LEU A 189 -6.55 4.19 -17.08
N ALA A 190 -7.06 3.80 -15.93
CA ALA A 190 -7.21 2.42 -15.52
C ALA A 190 -8.72 2.12 -15.49
N ASP A 191 -9.24 1.52 -16.57
CA ASP A 191 -10.66 1.31 -16.85
C ASP A 191 -11.52 2.60 -16.89
N ASP A 192 -12.36 2.81 -15.87
CA ASP A 192 -13.25 3.96 -15.69
C ASP A 192 -12.72 4.92 -14.58
N THR A 193 -11.44 4.76 -14.20
CA THR A 193 -10.76 5.49 -13.12
C THR A 193 -9.52 6.22 -13.63
N LEU A 194 -9.31 7.46 -13.18
CA LEU A 194 -8.09 8.24 -13.42
C LEU A 194 -7.44 8.60 -12.09
N PHE A 195 -6.13 8.42 -12.00
CA PHE A 195 -5.30 8.88 -10.88
C PHE A 195 -4.58 10.15 -11.29
N ALA A 196 -4.71 11.19 -10.47
CA ALA A 196 -4.20 12.51 -10.77
C ALA A 196 -3.26 12.98 -9.67
N GLU A 197 -2.05 13.34 -10.09
CA GLU A 197 -1.09 14.07 -9.25
C GLU A 197 -1.59 15.49 -8.99
N ILE A 198 -1.34 15.97 -7.79
CA ILE A 198 -1.67 17.32 -7.36
C ILE A 198 -0.54 18.26 -7.79
N GLU A 199 -0.91 19.36 -8.42
CA GLU A 199 0.03 20.40 -8.84
C GLU A 199 0.18 21.50 -7.79
N ASP A 200 -0.91 21.84 -7.09
CA ASP A 200 -0.95 22.89 -6.06
C ASP A 200 -2.04 22.57 -5.04
N GLY A 201 -1.88 23.06 -3.80
CA GLY A 201 -2.78 22.82 -2.68
C GLY A 201 -2.37 21.67 -1.75
N TRP A 202 -1.23 21.05 -1.99
CA TRP A 202 -0.54 20.14 -1.07
C TRP A 202 0.95 20.47 -1.07
N ASP A 203 1.53 20.80 0.09
CA ASP A 203 2.96 21.09 0.23
C ASP A 203 3.62 19.96 1.00
N GLU A 204 4.33 19.08 0.28
CA GLU A 204 5.08 17.92 0.81
C GLU A 204 6.20 18.32 1.78
N SER A 205 6.64 19.58 1.81
CA SER A 205 7.69 20.07 2.70
C SER A 205 7.22 20.47 4.10
N GLU A 206 5.91 20.62 4.31
CA GLU A 206 5.35 20.88 5.65
C GLU A 206 5.43 19.63 6.55
N PRO A 207 5.80 19.76 7.84
CA PRO A 207 5.94 18.61 8.71
C PRO A 207 4.59 17.90 8.94
N ALA A 208 4.60 16.56 8.89
CA ALA A 208 3.42 15.70 8.93
C ALA A 208 2.54 15.89 10.17
N ASP A 209 3.11 16.40 11.27
CA ASP A 209 2.41 16.70 12.53
C ASP A 209 1.47 17.92 12.45
N THR A 210 1.57 18.72 11.38
CA THR A 210 0.71 19.89 11.13
C THR A 210 -0.40 19.64 10.11
N ARG A 211 -0.36 18.50 9.42
CA ARG A 211 -1.36 18.14 8.40
C ARG A 211 -2.56 17.44 9.02
N VAL A 212 -3.70 17.52 8.34
CA VAL A 212 -4.86 16.68 8.65
C VAL A 212 -4.43 15.23 8.39
N ASP A 213 -4.03 14.55 9.46
CA ASP A 213 -3.69 13.12 9.51
C ASP A 213 -2.41 12.68 8.76
N ALA A 214 -1.24 13.24 9.09
CA ALA A 214 0.12 12.68 8.83
C ALA A 214 0.47 12.07 7.44
N TRP A 215 -0.31 12.30 6.38
CA TRP A 215 -0.01 11.77 5.05
C TRP A 215 1.25 12.41 4.47
N ALA A 216 2.08 11.60 3.82
CA ALA A 216 3.22 12.02 3.04
C ALA A 216 2.79 12.61 1.68
N ALA A 217 1.78 12.01 1.04
CA ALA A 217 1.29 12.39 -0.28
C ALA A 217 -0.24 12.32 -0.39
N VAL A 218 -0.81 12.98 -1.40
CA VAL A 218 -2.25 12.93 -1.70
C VAL A 218 -2.47 12.72 -3.19
N THR A 219 -3.34 11.76 -3.54
CA THR A 219 -3.76 11.48 -4.91
C THR A 219 -5.26 11.70 -5.09
N LEU A 220 -5.63 12.42 -6.15
CA LEU A 220 -7.03 12.57 -6.54
C LEU A 220 -7.42 11.42 -7.47
N VAL A 221 -8.51 10.74 -7.14
CA VAL A 221 -9.01 9.61 -7.93
C VAL A 221 -10.34 9.96 -8.57
N PHE A 222 -10.37 10.17 -9.88
CA PHE A 222 -11.59 10.48 -10.60
C PHE A 222 -12.25 9.20 -11.11
N CYS A 223 -13.45 8.89 -10.63
CA CYS A 223 -14.23 7.74 -11.07
C CYS A 223 -15.40 8.18 -11.96
N LYS A 224 -15.53 7.55 -13.12
CA LYS A 224 -16.65 7.83 -14.04
C LYS A 224 -17.93 7.26 -13.46
N ARG A 225 -18.91 8.12 -13.20
CA ARG A 225 -20.18 7.70 -12.63
C ARG A 225 -21.00 6.93 -13.66
N ARG A 226 -21.18 5.61 -13.49
CA ARG A 226 -22.16 4.81 -14.24
C ARG A 226 -23.59 5.12 -13.77
N THR A 227 -24.19 6.21 -14.26
CA THR A 227 -25.56 6.59 -13.89
C THR A 227 -26.63 5.86 -14.70
N TRP A 228 -27.55 5.15 -14.01
CA TRP A 228 -28.81 4.62 -14.56
C TRP A 228 -30.00 5.60 -14.52
N LEU A 229 -29.81 6.88 -14.12
CA LEU A 229 -30.91 7.84 -13.93
C LEU A 229 -30.67 9.20 -14.62
N LYS A 230 -31.76 9.74 -15.16
CA LYS A 230 -31.82 10.82 -16.16
C LYS A 230 -31.36 12.20 -15.66
N ARG A 231 -30.64 12.86 -16.57
CA ARG A 231 -30.24 14.29 -16.68
C ARG A 231 -31.00 15.32 -15.83
N LYS A 232 -30.22 16.17 -15.16
CA LYS A 232 -30.45 17.63 -15.13
C LYS A 232 -29.20 18.35 -15.68
N LYS A 233 -29.40 19.49 -16.35
CA LYS A 233 -28.34 20.35 -16.89
C LYS A 233 -27.44 20.83 -15.74
N ALA A 234 -26.13 20.59 -15.84
CA ALA A 234 -25.14 21.19 -14.94
C ALA A 234 -24.75 22.59 -15.44
N PRO A 235 -24.56 23.58 -14.54
CA PRO A 235 -24.09 24.91 -14.92
C PRO A 235 -22.61 24.87 -15.35
N ALA A 236 -22.19 25.89 -16.09
CA ALA A 236 -20.84 26.04 -16.59
C ALA A 236 -20.04 26.95 -15.64
N PHE A 237 -19.21 26.38 -14.76
CA PHE A 237 -18.02 27.01 -14.17
C PHE A 237 -17.03 25.93 -13.72
N ARG A 238 -15.78 26.31 -13.42
CA ARG A 238 -14.66 25.51 -12.86
C ARG A 238 -15.16 24.25 -12.15
N PHE A 239 -14.59 23.09 -12.51
CA PHE A 239 -14.85 21.85 -11.79
C PHE A 239 -14.38 22.06 -10.35
N VAL A 240 -15.32 22.23 -9.43
CA VAL A 240 -15.07 22.20 -7.98
C VAL A 240 -15.87 21.00 -7.49
N CYS A 241 -15.19 19.92 -7.12
CA CYS A 241 -15.83 18.84 -6.40
C CYS A 241 -15.58 19.06 -4.91
N GLU A 242 -16.66 19.20 -4.13
CA GLU A 242 -16.58 19.20 -2.67
C GLU A 242 -16.73 17.76 -2.17
N ILE A 243 -15.73 17.27 -1.45
CA ILE A 243 -15.82 16.03 -0.68
C ILE A 243 -16.23 16.44 0.75
N ASP A 244 -17.38 15.96 1.21
CA ASP A 244 -17.93 16.30 2.52
C ASP A 244 -17.07 15.66 3.61
N ALA A 245 -16.52 16.45 4.53
CA ALA A 245 -15.57 16.02 5.56
C ALA A 245 -16.25 15.34 6.77
N ARG A 246 -17.46 14.78 6.59
CA ARG A 246 -18.29 14.20 7.65
C ARG A 246 -18.44 12.69 7.52
#